data_AF-A0A954GA49-F1
#
_entry.id   AF-A0A954GA49-F1
#
_cell.length_a   1.000
_cell.length_b   1.000
_cell.length_c   1.000
_cell.angle_alpha   90.00
_cell.angle_beta   90.00
_cell.angle_gamma   90.00
#
_symmetry.space_group_name_H-M   'P 1'
#
loop_
_entity.id
_entity.type
_entity.pdbx_description
1 polymer ?
#
loop_
_entity_poly.entity_id
_entity_poly.type
_entity_poly.pdbx_seq_one_letter_code
_entity_poly.pdbx_strand_id
1 'polypeptide(L)'
;MPAHQQAKVSSILRSLCFMLGLLILIYVLSVGPVIAIFSYSTGYMSPDQIRLVNFLYAPLSWPAECSASYRNLFQSYVDLWLRLI
;
A
#
# COMPACT_ATOMS: atom_id res chain seq x y z
N MET A 1 -40.40 -14.88 -7.37
CA MET A 1 -39.67 -13.59 -7.29
C MET A 1 -38.14 -13.77 -7.25
N PRO A 2 -37.49 -14.39 -8.26
CA PRO A 2 -36.02 -14.60 -8.26
C PRO A 2 -35.20 -13.44 -8.85
N ALA A 3 -35.78 -12.67 -9.78
CA ALA A 3 -35.05 -11.63 -10.53
C ALA A 3 -34.54 -10.45 -9.66
N HIS A 4 -35.27 -10.11 -8.59
CA HIS A 4 -34.91 -9.00 -7.71
C HIS A 4 -33.74 -9.34 -6.77
N GLN A 5 -33.62 -10.60 -6.34
CA GLN A 5 -32.47 -11.07 -5.57
C GLN A 5 -31.21 -11.14 -6.42
N GLN A 6 -31.30 -11.60 -7.67
CA GLN A 6 -30.15 -11.72 -8.56
C GLN A 6 -29.54 -10.34 -8.92
N ALA A 7 -30.38 -9.32 -9.15
CA ALA A 7 -29.93 -7.95 -9.38
C ALA A 7 -29.18 -7.36 -8.16
N LYS A 8 -29.71 -7.58 -6.95
CA LYS A 8 -29.12 -7.09 -5.69
C LYS A 8 -27.75 -7.73 -5.40
N VAL A 9 -27.62 -9.03 -5.67
CA VAL A 9 -26.33 -9.75 -5.52
C VAL A 9 -25.28 -9.20 -6.49
N SER A 10 -25.63 -8.95 -7.75
CA SER A 10 -24.68 -8.39 -8.72
C SER A 10 -24.20 -6.98 -8.33
N SER A 11 -25.09 -6.16 -7.76
CA SER A 11 -24.77 -4.82 -7.30
C SER A 11 -23.83 -4.83 -6.08
N ILE A 12 -24.06 -5.75 -5.13
CA ILE A 12 -23.19 -5.92 -3.96
C ILE A 12 -21.81 -6.41 -4.41
N LEU A 13 -21.76 -7.40 -5.30
CA LEU A 13 -20.51 -7.93 -5.83
C LEU A 13 -19.70 -6.84 -6.54
N ARG A 14 -20.35 -6.02 -7.38
CA ARG A 14 -19.70 -4.89 -8.06
C ARG A 14 -19.16 -3.86 -7.07
N SER A 15 -19.91 -3.57 -6.02
CA SER A 15 -19.46 -2.67 -4.94
C SER A 15 -18.24 -3.24 -4.20
N LEU A 16 -18.26 -4.53 -3.85
CA LEU A 16 -17.13 -5.21 -3.21
C LEU A 16 -15.89 -5.20 -4.09
N CYS A 17 -16.01 -5.46 -5.40
CA CYS A 17 -14.89 -5.37 -6.33
C CYS A 17 -14.30 -3.95 -6.38
N PHE A 18 -15.16 -2.92 -6.40
CA PHE A 18 -14.71 -1.54 -6.38
C PHE A 18 -13.99 -1.18 -5.08
N MET A 19 -14.56 -1.57 -3.93
CA MET A 19 -13.95 -1.37 -2.62
C MET A 19 -12.61 -2.11 -2.49
N LEU A 20 -12.51 -3.32 -3.03
CA LEU A 20 -11.25 -4.08 -3.04
C LEU A 20 -10.19 -3.36 -3.86
N GLY A 21 -10.54 -2.87 -5.06
CA GLY A 21 -9.62 -2.08 -5.88
C GLY A 21 -9.15 -0.80 -5.17
N LEU A 22 -10.07 -0.12 -4.49
CA LEU A 22 -9.78 1.07 -3.70
C LEU A 22 -8.87 0.75 -2.50
N LEU A 23 -9.10 -0.37 -1.80
CA LEU A 23 -8.25 -0.83 -0.71
C LEU A 23 -6.82 -1.14 -1.18
N ILE A 24 -6.67 -1.79 -2.33
CA ILE A 24 -5.35 -2.06 -2.93
C ILE A 24 -4.64 -0.75 -3.25
N LEU A 25 -5.37 0.23 -3.83
CA LEU A 25 -4.80 1.54 -4.14
C LEU A 25 -4.35 2.27 -2.86
N ILE A 26 -5.18 2.30 -1.83
CA ILE A 26 -4.82 2.87 -0.52
C ILE A 26 -3.59 2.18 0.06
N TYR A 27 -3.53 0.84 0.00
CA TYR A 27 -2.41 0.06 0.49
C TYR A 27 -1.09 0.39 -0.24
N VAL A 28 -1.12 0.53 -1.58
CA VAL A 28 0.06 0.94 -2.35
C VAL A 28 0.48 2.36 -1.96
N LEU A 29 -0.48 3.28 -1.81
CA LEU A 29 -0.19 4.67 -1.47
C LEU A 29 0.28 4.83 -0.02
N SER A 30 -0.12 3.95 0.90
CA SER A 30 0.21 4.08 2.32
C SER A 30 1.67 3.75 2.66
N VAL A 31 2.43 3.08 1.79
CA VAL A 31 3.82 2.69 2.08
C VAL A 31 4.73 3.88 2.38
N GLY A 32 4.60 4.96 1.60
CA GLY A 32 5.38 6.18 1.75
C GLY A 32 5.16 6.89 3.09
N PRO A 33 3.92 7.30 3.43
CA PRO A 33 3.65 7.98 4.70
C PRO A 33 3.92 7.08 5.91
N VAL A 34 3.67 5.77 5.82
CA VAL A 34 4.00 4.84 6.92
C VAL A 34 5.50 4.81 7.19
N ILE A 35 6.32 4.70 6.14
CA ILE A 35 7.78 4.76 6.30
C ILE A 35 8.20 6.11 6.88
N ALA A 36 7.69 7.21 6.34
CA ALA A 36 8.05 8.55 6.77
C ALA A 36 7.69 8.82 8.25
N ILE A 37 6.50 8.43 8.71
CA ILE A 37 6.07 8.58 10.10
C ILE A 37 6.99 7.82 11.06
N PHE A 38 7.34 6.58 10.73
CA PHE A 38 8.25 5.80 11.56
C PHE A 38 9.67 6.39 11.60
N SER A 39 10.15 6.94 10.48
CA SER A 39 11.45 7.61 10.41
C SER A 39 11.47 8.98 11.11
N TYR A 40 10.34 9.70 11.18
CA TYR A 40 10.26 11.06 11.72
C TYR A 40 10.50 11.15 13.23
N SER A 41 10.05 10.16 14.01
CA SER A 41 10.07 10.27 15.49
C SER A 41 11.48 10.24 16.12
N THR A 42 12.45 9.62 15.45
CA THR A 42 13.81 9.38 16.00
C THR A 42 14.92 9.57 14.97
N GLY A 43 14.59 9.91 13.71
CA GLY A 43 15.52 9.91 12.59
C GLY A 43 16.00 8.51 12.15
N TYR A 44 15.58 7.47 12.87
CA TYR A 44 15.95 6.07 12.65
C TYR A 44 14.78 5.15 12.99
N MET A 45 14.42 4.23 12.09
CA MET A 45 13.49 3.14 12.42
C MET A 45 14.16 2.11 13.33
N SER A 46 13.42 1.61 14.32
CA SER A 46 13.86 0.46 15.10
C SER A 46 13.87 -0.83 14.24
N PRO A 47 14.69 -1.83 14.58
CA PRO A 47 14.71 -3.10 13.85
C PRO A 47 13.34 -3.78 13.74
N ASP A 48 12.50 -3.65 14.77
CA ASP A 48 11.14 -4.20 14.78
C ASP A 48 10.20 -3.44 13.83
N GLN A 49 10.33 -2.11 13.74
CA GLN A 49 9.60 -1.30 12.77
C GLN A 49 10.00 -1.66 11.34
N ILE A 50 11.30 -1.84 11.08
CA ILE A 50 11.81 -2.27 9.77
C ILE A 50 11.24 -3.65 9.40
N ARG A 51 11.27 -4.61 10.33
CA ARG A 51 10.69 -5.95 10.10
C ARG A 51 9.21 -5.88 9.80
N LEU A 52 8.45 -5.06 10.54
CA LEU A 52 7.02 -4.92 10.36
C LEU A 52 6.68 -4.27 9.01
N VAL A 53 7.38 -3.21 8.63
CA VAL A 53 7.21 -2.54 7.33
C VAL A 53 7.57 -3.49 6.19
N ASN A 54 8.70 -4.19 6.28
CA ASN A 54 9.12 -5.16 5.26
C ASN A 54 8.13 -6.32 5.14
N PHE A 55 7.54 -6.79 6.24
CA PHE A 55 6.52 -7.83 6.21
C PHE A 55 5.21 -7.33 5.57
N LEU A 56 4.72 -6.17 6.02
CA LEU A 56 3.45 -5.60 5.56
C LEU A 56 3.51 -5.20 4.08
N TYR A 57 4.65 -4.67 3.63
CA TYR A 57 4.87 -4.19 2.27
C TYR A 57 5.77 -5.10 1.44
N ALA A 58 5.96 -6.36 1.86
CA ALA A 58 6.73 -7.36 1.11
C ALA A 58 6.34 -7.40 -0.38
N PRO A 59 5.04 -7.44 -0.75
CA PRO A 59 4.62 -7.46 -2.15
C PRO A 59 5.03 -6.22 -2.95
N LEU A 60 5.21 -5.07 -2.30
CA LEU A 60 5.65 -3.83 -2.94
C LEU A 60 7.17 -3.70 -2.98
N SER A 61 7.88 -4.28 -1.99
CA SER A 61 9.34 -4.27 -1.93
C SER A 61 9.97 -5.33 -2.85
N TRP A 62 9.30 -6.45 -3.07
CA TRP A 62 9.82 -7.55 -3.91
C TRP A 62 10.18 -7.11 -5.34
N PRO A 63 9.34 -6.36 -6.07
CA PRO A 63 9.70 -5.85 -7.40
C PRO A 63 10.91 -4.89 -7.38
N ALA A 64 11.20 -4.23 -6.27
CA ALA A 64 12.37 -3.37 -6.12
C ALA A 64 13.68 -4.16 -6.08
N GLU A 65 13.63 -5.43 -5.68
CA GLU A 65 14.79 -6.32 -5.71
C GLU A 65 15.03 -6.86 -7.13
N CYS A 66 13.97 -7.06 -7.91
CA CYS A 66 14.05 -7.61 -9.26
C CYS A 66 14.33 -6.55 -10.35
N SER A 67 14.04 -5.27 -10.10
CA SER A 67 14.13 -4.21 -11.11
C SER A 67 14.70 -2.91 -10.56
N ALA A 68 15.82 -2.46 -11.13
CA ALA A 68 16.45 -1.19 -10.78
C ALA A 68 15.54 0.02 -11.05
N SER A 69 14.75 -0.02 -12.13
CA SER A 69 13.82 1.08 -12.46
C SER A 69 12.71 1.21 -11.42
N TYR A 70 12.13 0.08 -10.99
CA TYR A 70 11.11 0.09 -9.95
C TYR A 70 11.71 0.52 -8.61
N ARG A 71 12.92 0.04 -8.28
CA ARG A 71 13.64 0.47 -7.07
C ARG A 71 13.82 1.98 -7.00
N ASN A 72 14.25 2.60 -8.09
CA ASN A 72 14.46 4.05 -8.15
C ASN A 72 13.13 4.81 -7.98
N LEU A 73 12.04 4.33 -8.60
CA LEU A 73 10.70 4.89 -8.44
C LEU A 73 10.20 4.76 -7.00
N PHE A 74 10.35 3.58 -6.40
CA PHE A 74 9.94 3.30 -5.03
C PHE A 74 10.70 4.19 -4.04
N GLN A 75 12.02 4.30 -4.18
CA GLN A 75 12.84 5.22 -3.37
C GLN A 75 12.41 6.67 -3.56
N SER A 76 12.21 7.12 -4.79
CA SER A 76 11.75 8.50 -5.07
C SER A 76 10.40 8.80 -4.43
N TYR A 77 9.49 7.82 -4.40
CA TYR A 77 8.19 7.95 -3.74
C TYR A 77 8.34 8.09 -2.22
N VAL A 78 9.15 7.24 -1.59
CA VAL A 78 9.42 7.32 -0.15
C VAL A 78 10.11 8.63 0.21
N ASP A 79 11.12 9.05 -0.57
CA ASP A 79 11.84 10.31 -0.37
C ASP A 79 10.92 11.53 -0.46
N LEU A 80 9.92 11.51 -1.34
CA LEU A 80 8.92 12.56 -1.43
C LEU A 80 8.16 12.71 -0.11
N TRP A 81 7.75 11.60 0.51
CA TRP A 81 7.05 11.64 1.80
C TRP A 81 7.96 12.07 2.95
N LEU A 82 9.22 11.66 2.96
CA LEU A 82 10.21 12.11 3.94
C LEU A 82 10.50 13.62 3.86
N ARG A 83 10.26 14.26 2.70
CA ARG A 83 10.38 15.72 2.55
C ARG A 83 9.12 16.48 2.94
N LEU A 84 7.96 15.81 2.92
CA LEU A 84 6.65 16.43 3.19
C LEU A 84 6.30 16.46 4.67
N ILE A 85 6.91 15.58 5.47
CA ILE A 85 6.71 15.44 6.93
C ILE A 85 7.93 16.00 7.63
#